data_AF-A0ABC8V3N7-F1
#
_entry.id   AF-A0ABC8V3N7-F1
#
_cell.length_a   1.000
_cell.length_b   1.000
_cell.length_c   1.000
_cell.angle_alpha   90.00
_cell.angle_beta   90.00
_cell.angle_gamma   90.00
#
_symmetry.space_group_name_H-M   'P 1'
#
loop_
_entity.id
_entity.type
_entity.pdbx_description
1 polymer ?
#
loop_
_entity_poly.entity_id
_entity_poly.type
_entity_poly.pdbx_seq_one_letter_code
_entity_poly.pdbx_strand_id
1 'polypeptide(L)'
;MKEVWVNHKLVDFLNAIRQQKIAPGCSLYDEDGHGGGDDDEGDEYVKEHTMEDDEEDRAVENLDPCLNNKCKRGSQCVPQSPSDYLCKCPAGYTGKFCDQVATCKKEFAKEYYSENGCRSRKPIKVAKCEGGCGNGCCRPRKTKKRKVRLICNDGTRYTKDID
;
A
#
# COMPACT_ATOMS: atom_id res chain seq x y z
N MET A 1 22.25 9.27 12.84
CA MET A 1 22.21 7.85 13.25
C MET A 1 21.93 7.02 12.02
N LYS A 2 22.92 6.29 11.48
CA LYS A 2 22.80 5.55 10.19
C LYS A 2 23.05 4.03 10.29
N GLU A 3 23.32 3.50 11.48
CA GLU A 3 23.65 2.08 11.66
C GLU A 3 22.99 1.51 12.93
N VAL A 4 22.49 0.28 12.84
CA VAL A 4 21.96 -0.49 13.98
C VAL A 4 22.53 -1.91 13.96
N TRP A 5 22.80 -2.46 15.14
CA TRP A 5 23.32 -3.79 15.32
C TRP A 5 22.18 -4.80 15.52
N VAL A 6 22.06 -5.79 14.62
CA VAL A 6 21.03 -6.85 14.71
C VAL A 6 21.69 -8.21 14.46
N ASN A 7 21.46 -9.18 15.36
CA ASN A 7 21.99 -10.56 15.25
C ASN A 7 23.50 -10.64 14.96
N HIS A 8 24.27 -9.81 15.65
CA HIS A 8 25.73 -9.77 15.56
C HIS A 8 26.31 -9.31 14.21
N LYS A 9 25.52 -8.58 13.41
CA LYS A 9 26.00 -7.87 12.22
C LYS A 9 25.55 -6.41 12.26
N LEU A 10 26.44 -5.53 11.80
CA LEU A 10 26.17 -4.12 11.58
C LEU A 10 25.34 -4.00 10.29
N VAL A 11 24.17 -3.36 10.38
CA VAL A 11 23.27 -3.23 9.22
C VAL A 11 22.87 -1.76 9.04
N ASP A 12 22.95 -1.29 7.80
CA ASP A 12 22.40 0.00 7.38
C ASP A 12 20.86 -0.03 7.46
N PHE A 13 20.25 1.04 7.96
CA PHE A 13 18.80 1.20 8.07
C PHE A 13 18.05 0.85 6.77
N LEU A 14 18.62 1.18 5.60
CA LEU A 14 17.98 0.91 4.31
C LEU A 14 17.88 -0.60 3.99
N ASN A 15 18.82 -1.41 4.49
CA ASN A 15 18.81 -2.86 4.29
C ASN A 15 17.94 -3.59 5.32
N ALA A 16 17.81 -3.07 6.55
CA ALA A 16 16.95 -3.66 7.59
C ALA A 16 15.45 -3.58 7.24
N ILE A 17 15.00 -2.47 6.62
CA ILE A 17 13.63 -2.29 6.10
C ILE A 17 13.29 -3.38 5.06
N ARG A 18 14.28 -3.84 4.30
CA ARG A 18 14.12 -4.86 3.26
C ARG A 18 13.88 -6.27 3.84
N GLN A 19 14.42 -6.55 5.04
CA GLN A 19 14.36 -7.89 5.66
C GLN A 19 13.14 -8.09 6.56
N GLN A 20 12.61 -7.03 7.18
CA GLN A 20 11.37 -7.10 7.95
C GLN A 20 10.22 -6.46 7.16
N LYS A 21 9.67 -7.22 6.19
CA LYS A 21 8.47 -6.86 5.40
C LYS A 21 7.19 -6.91 6.26
N ILE A 22 7.18 -6.29 7.43
CA ILE A 22 5.98 -6.14 8.26
C ILE A 22 5.91 -4.68 8.69
N ALA A 23 5.37 -3.86 7.80
CA ALA A 23 4.81 -2.56 8.16
C ALA A 23 3.29 -2.72 8.22
N PRO A 24 2.61 -2.39 9.33
CA PRO A 24 1.18 -2.14 9.29
C PRO A 24 0.99 -0.80 8.57
N GLY A 25 0.62 -0.87 7.29
CA GLY A 25 0.42 0.32 6.48
C GLY A 25 0.42 0.01 4.99
N CYS A 26 -0.64 0.43 4.31
CA CYS A 26 -0.69 0.48 2.86
C CYS A 26 -0.20 1.83 2.38
N SER A 27 1.10 1.96 2.11
CA SER A 27 1.59 3.02 1.21
C SER A 27 2.03 2.38 -0.11
N LEU A 28 1.48 2.92 -1.19
CA LEU A 28 1.89 2.77 -2.56
C LEU A 28 3.03 3.76 -2.80
N TYR A 29 4.17 3.25 -3.24
CA TYR A 29 4.99 3.93 -4.25
C TYR A 29 5.49 2.79 -5.12
N ASP A 30 4.71 2.47 -6.15
CA ASP A 30 5.24 1.79 -7.32
C ASP A 30 5.61 2.93 -8.28
N GLU A 31 6.90 3.22 -8.40
CA GLU A 31 7.42 3.88 -9.59
C GLU A 31 7.45 2.83 -10.73
N ASP A 32 7.22 3.33 -11.94
CA ASP A 32 7.43 2.72 -13.26
C ASP A 32 6.26 1.94 -13.91
N GLY A 33 5.46 2.68 -14.72
CA GLY A 33 5.37 2.43 -16.17
C GLY A 33 4.19 1.61 -16.75
N HIS A 34 3.24 2.30 -17.41
CA HIS A 34 2.75 2.09 -18.80
C HIS A 34 1.23 2.25 -19.05
N GLY A 35 0.93 3.02 -20.12
CA GLY A 35 -0.35 3.23 -20.82
C GLY A 35 -0.51 4.72 -21.18
N GLY A 36 -0.43 5.23 -22.41
CA GLY A 36 -0.65 4.66 -23.75
C GLY A 36 -2.14 4.38 -23.97
N GLY A 37 -2.92 5.09 -24.78
CA GLY A 37 -2.69 6.23 -25.68
C GLY A 37 -4.05 6.85 -26.08
N ASP A 38 -4.05 7.54 -27.22
CA ASP A 38 -5.17 7.94 -28.10
C ASP A 38 -5.52 9.45 -28.12
N ASP A 39 -4.88 10.11 -29.10
CA ASP A 39 -5.43 10.97 -30.18
C ASP A 39 -6.33 12.17 -29.85
N ASP A 40 -5.87 13.38 -30.19
CA ASP A 40 -6.62 14.28 -31.09
C ASP A 40 -5.69 15.34 -31.71
N GLU A 41 -5.85 15.51 -33.02
CA GLU A 41 -5.07 16.35 -33.93
C GLU A 41 -5.74 17.73 -34.05
N GLY A 42 -5.00 18.83 -33.94
CA GLY A 42 -5.61 20.17 -34.04
C GLY A 42 -4.62 21.33 -34.08
N ASP A 43 -4.24 21.67 -35.31
CA ASP A 43 -3.88 22.98 -35.90
C ASP A 43 -3.01 24.03 -35.17
N GLU A 44 -2.09 24.53 -35.99
CA GLU A 44 -1.20 25.66 -35.88
C GLU A 44 -1.92 27.02 -35.76
N TYR A 45 -1.50 27.87 -34.81
CA TYR A 45 -1.52 29.32 -35.01
C TYR A 45 -0.45 30.02 -34.17
N VAL A 46 0.60 30.49 -34.82
CA VAL A 46 1.54 31.46 -34.26
C VAL A 46 0.81 32.80 -34.13
N LYS A 47 0.69 33.31 -32.90
CA LYS A 47 0.36 34.72 -32.69
C LYS A 47 1.31 35.31 -31.67
N GLU A 48 2.29 36.05 -32.19
CA GLU A 48 2.97 37.10 -31.44
C GLU A 48 1.91 38.05 -30.89
N HIS A 49 1.81 38.11 -29.56
CA HIS A 49 1.21 39.24 -28.87
C HIS A 49 2.28 39.82 -27.94
N THR A 50 2.96 40.82 -28.49
CA THR A 50 3.33 42.10 -27.86
C THR A 50 3.34 42.11 -26.33
N MET A 51 4.54 42.34 -25.80
CA MET A 51 4.76 42.87 -24.44
C MET A 51 4.02 44.21 -24.34
N GLU A 52 2.85 44.22 -23.72
CA GLU A 52 2.24 45.43 -23.18
C GLU A 52 1.68 45.10 -21.80
N ASP A 53 2.05 45.96 -20.87
CA ASP A 53 1.89 45.85 -19.44
C ASP A 53 0.40 45.74 -19.04
N ASP A 54 0.03 44.61 -18.42
CA ASP A 54 -1.10 44.52 -17.51
C ASP A 54 -0.75 43.47 -16.43
N GLU A 55 -0.06 43.95 -15.39
CA GLU A 55 0.00 43.30 -14.08
C GLU A 55 -1.40 43.29 -13.45
N GLU A 56 -2.30 42.45 -13.96
CA GLU A 56 -3.56 42.12 -13.28
C GLU A 56 -3.46 40.72 -12.65
N ASP A 57 -2.79 40.73 -11.51
CA ASP A 57 -3.10 39.91 -10.34
C ASP A 57 -3.32 38.41 -10.57
N ARG A 58 -2.28 37.69 -11.02
CA ARG A 58 -2.14 36.26 -10.68
C ARG A 58 -1.54 36.10 -9.29
N ALA A 59 -2.19 36.69 -8.29
CA ALA A 59 -2.23 36.05 -6.99
C ALA A 59 -3.00 34.73 -7.16
N VAL A 60 -2.31 33.68 -7.61
CA VAL A 60 -2.59 32.37 -7.00
C VAL A 60 -2.23 32.60 -5.56
N GLU A 61 -3.18 33.10 -4.76
CA GLU A 61 -3.05 33.02 -3.33
C GLU A 61 -2.63 31.58 -3.08
N ASN A 62 -1.45 31.42 -2.51
CA ASN A 62 -0.96 30.14 -2.02
C ASN A 62 -1.87 29.74 -0.85
N LEU A 63 -3.15 29.50 -1.15
CA LEU A 63 -4.15 28.98 -0.27
C LEU A 63 -3.65 27.58 0.00
N ASP A 64 -3.05 27.43 1.18
CA ASP A 64 -2.68 26.12 1.67
C ASP A 64 -3.97 25.27 1.65
N PRO A 65 -4.07 24.22 0.82
CA PRO A 65 -5.27 23.39 0.74
C PRO A 65 -5.51 22.64 2.05
N CYS A 66 -4.52 22.63 2.96
CA CYS A 66 -4.66 22.13 4.32
C CYS A 66 -5.26 23.13 5.31
N LEU A 67 -5.39 24.41 4.94
CA LEU A 67 -6.08 25.41 5.73
C LEU A 67 -7.56 24.99 5.88
N ASN A 68 -8.02 24.76 7.11
CA ASN A 68 -9.35 24.22 7.42
C ASN A 68 -9.65 22.83 6.83
N ASN A 69 -8.63 21.96 6.72
CA ASN A 69 -8.84 20.58 6.31
C ASN A 69 -9.86 19.83 7.20
N LYS A 70 -10.49 18.80 6.63
CA LYS A 70 -11.50 17.98 7.31
C LYS A 70 -10.92 16.73 7.96
N CYS A 71 -9.60 16.59 8.00
CA CYS A 71 -8.92 15.42 8.53
C CYS A 71 -9.30 15.20 10.00
N LYS A 72 -9.66 13.96 10.36
CA LYS A 72 -10.13 13.60 11.71
C LYS A 72 -9.07 12.88 12.51
N ARG A 73 -9.28 12.81 13.84
CA ARG A 73 -8.51 11.97 14.77
C ARG A 73 -7.00 12.26 14.76
N GLY A 74 -6.63 13.54 14.60
CA GLY A 74 -5.23 13.96 14.59
C GLY A 74 -4.42 13.49 13.38
N SER A 75 -5.08 13.18 12.26
CA SER A 75 -4.39 12.86 11.01
C SER A 75 -3.66 14.08 10.44
N GLN A 76 -2.56 13.82 9.74
CA GLN A 76 -1.74 14.87 9.15
C GLN A 76 -2.29 15.22 7.76
N CYS A 77 -2.61 16.50 7.54
CA CYS A 77 -2.95 16.98 6.21
C CYS A 77 -1.69 17.14 5.36
N VAL A 78 -1.76 16.71 4.11
CA VAL A 78 -0.68 16.86 3.13
C VAL A 78 -1.27 17.47 1.85
N PRO A 79 -0.80 18.66 1.42
CA PRO A 79 -1.24 19.27 0.18
C PRO A 79 -0.83 18.38 -1.02
N GLN A 80 -1.74 18.14 -1.95
CA GLN A 80 -1.45 17.41 -3.21
C GLN A 80 -1.43 18.35 -4.41
N SER A 81 -2.33 19.33 -4.43
CA SER A 81 -2.41 20.36 -5.47
C SER A 81 -2.87 21.67 -4.82
N PRO A 82 -2.86 22.81 -5.54
CA PRO A 82 -3.31 24.09 -4.98
C PRO A 82 -4.76 24.07 -4.43
N SER A 83 -5.59 23.12 -4.84
CA SER A 83 -6.99 22.99 -4.41
C SER A 83 -7.35 21.63 -3.78
N ASP A 84 -6.40 20.69 -3.67
CA ASP A 84 -6.65 19.35 -3.12
C ASP A 84 -5.61 18.94 -2.08
N TYR A 85 -6.06 18.14 -1.12
CA TYR A 85 -5.25 17.65 -0.02
C TYR A 85 -5.61 16.21 0.33
N LEU A 86 -4.65 15.50 0.91
CA LEU A 86 -4.79 14.15 1.41
C LEU A 86 -4.59 14.12 2.92
N CYS A 87 -5.44 13.37 3.63
CA CYS A 87 -5.24 13.07 5.04
C CYS A 87 -4.40 11.80 5.21
N LYS A 88 -3.21 11.91 5.83
CA LYS A 88 -2.42 10.77 6.27
C LYS A 88 -3.01 10.20 7.55
N CYS A 89 -3.74 9.09 7.42
CA CYS A 89 -4.44 8.48 8.53
C CYS A 89 -3.49 7.79 9.52
N PRO A 90 -3.73 7.94 10.83
CA PRO A 90 -3.03 7.13 11.83
C PRO A 90 -3.43 5.66 11.72
N ALA A 91 -2.60 4.78 12.28
CA ALA A 91 -2.85 3.34 12.27
C ALA A 91 -4.23 3.02 12.88
N GLY A 92 -4.98 2.14 12.20
CA GLY A 92 -6.34 1.76 12.61
C GLY A 92 -7.45 2.67 12.06
N TYR A 93 -7.13 3.66 11.23
CA TYR A 93 -8.12 4.53 10.59
C TYR A 93 -7.93 4.61 9.08
N THR A 94 -9.02 4.87 8.37
CA THR A 94 -9.09 4.89 6.90
C THR A 94 -10.19 5.87 6.44
N GLY A 95 -10.35 6.01 5.13
CA GLY A 95 -11.26 6.97 4.50
C GLY A 95 -10.57 8.28 4.11
N LYS A 96 -11.20 9.07 3.23
CA LYS A 96 -10.64 10.34 2.72
C LYS A 96 -10.26 11.31 3.83
N PHE A 97 -11.00 11.28 4.93
CA PHE A 97 -10.80 12.16 6.08
C PHE A 97 -10.40 11.42 7.37
N CYS A 98 -10.01 10.14 7.27
CA CYS A 98 -9.60 9.31 8.41
C CYS A 98 -10.66 9.17 9.51
N ASP A 99 -11.93 9.21 9.12
CA ASP A 99 -13.10 9.12 9.99
C ASP A 99 -13.52 7.67 10.26
N GLN A 100 -13.19 6.75 9.33
CA GLN A 100 -13.56 5.34 9.39
C GLN A 100 -12.52 4.51 10.16
N VAL A 101 -12.98 3.56 10.96
CA VAL A 101 -12.10 2.61 11.67
C VAL A 101 -11.71 1.47 10.73
N ALA A 102 -10.42 1.26 10.53
CA ALA A 102 -9.91 0.08 9.85
C ALA A 102 -9.97 -1.12 10.80
N THR A 103 -10.79 -2.11 10.50
CA THR A 103 -10.94 -3.33 11.29
C THR A 103 -10.14 -4.50 10.73
N CYS A 104 -9.44 -4.30 9.60
CA CYS A 104 -8.63 -5.31 8.95
C CYS A 104 -7.44 -5.72 9.82
N LYS A 105 -7.49 -6.95 10.32
CA LYS A 105 -6.47 -7.56 11.18
C LYS A 105 -5.96 -8.86 10.57
N LYS A 106 -4.76 -9.23 10.98
CA LYS A 106 -4.11 -10.49 10.60
C LYS A 106 -4.39 -11.54 11.67
N GLU A 107 -5.22 -12.50 11.35
CA GLU A 107 -5.53 -13.64 12.20
C GLU A 107 -4.68 -14.85 11.82
N PHE A 108 -4.19 -15.58 12.83
CA PHE A 108 -3.38 -16.78 12.59
C PHE A 108 -4.19 -18.02 12.92
N ALA A 109 -4.37 -18.91 11.93
CA ALA A 109 -5.02 -20.19 12.14
C ALA A 109 -4.01 -21.34 11.97
N LYS A 110 -4.19 -22.42 12.72
CA LYS A 110 -3.42 -23.66 12.57
C LYS A 110 -4.33 -24.70 11.94
N GLU A 111 -4.21 -24.89 10.64
CA GLU A 111 -5.12 -25.74 9.88
C GLU A 111 -4.33 -26.76 9.07
N TYR A 112 -4.90 -27.95 8.86
CA TYR A 112 -4.31 -28.93 7.96
C TYR A 112 -4.67 -28.56 6.52
N TYR A 113 -3.67 -28.46 5.66
CA TYR A 113 -3.88 -28.40 4.22
C TYR A 113 -4.23 -29.80 3.70
N SER A 114 -5.30 -29.89 2.91
CA SER A 114 -5.75 -31.13 2.27
C SER A 114 -6.14 -30.86 0.82
N GLU A 115 -5.65 -31.70 -0.10
CA GLU A 115 -5.89 -31.57 -1.55
C GLU A 115 -5.73 -32.95 -2.20
N ASN A 116 -6.62 -33.31 -3.14
CA ASN A 116 -6.56 -34.56 -3.92
C ASN A 116 -6.40 -35.84 -3.06
N GLY A 117 -7.11 -35.92 -1.93
CA GLY A 117 -6.99 -37.07 -1.01
C GLY A 117 -5.67 -37.15 -0.24
N CYS A 118 -4.88 -36.07 -0.25
CA CYS A 118 -3.63 -35.94 0.49
C CYS A 118 -3.74 -34.87 1.57
N ARG A 119 -3.09 -35.09 2.71
CA ARG A 119 -3.11 -34.18 3.86
C ARG A 119 -1.71 -33.87 4.36
N SER A 120 -1.52 -32.63 4.79
CA SER A 120 -0.30 -32.18 5.43
C SER A 120 0.00 -32.98 6.70
N ARG A 121 1.29 -33.27 6.95
CA ARG A 121 1.68 -34.04 8.16
C ARG A 121 1.43 -33.32 9.47
N LYS A 122 1.54 -31.99 9.44
CA LYS A 122 1.40 -31.11 10.60
C LYS A 122 0.48 -29.96 10.22
N PRO A 123 -0.29 -29.42 11.18
CA PRO A 123 -1.08 -28.24 10.93
C PRO A 123 -0.17 -27.07 10.57
N ILE A 124 -0.60 -26.32 9.57
CA ILE A 124 0.13 -25.21 8.99
C ILE A 124 -0.40 -23.92 9.61
N LYS A 125 0.51 -23.07 10.10
CA LYS A 125 0.16 -21.74 10.62
C LYS A 125 -0.14 -20.78 9.45
N VAL A 126 -1.38 -20.75 8.99
CA VAL A 126 -1.84 -19.82 7.95
C VAL A 126 -2.16 -18.47 8.57
N ALA A 127 -2.08 -17.41 7.76
CA ALA A 127 -2.49 -16.07 8.16
C ALA A 127 -3.66 -15.66 7.27
N LYS A 128 -4.79 -15.31 7.88
CA LYS A 128 -6.00 -14.81 7.22
C LYS A 128 -6.13 -13.32 7.50
N CYS A 129 -6.55 -12.57 6.49
CA CYS A 129 -6.90 -11.17 6.66
C CYS A 129 -8.41 -11.12 6.92
N GLU A 130 -8.79 -10.65 8.10
CA GLU A 130 -10.19 -10.57 8.52
C GLU A 130 -10.53 -9.12 8.88
N GLY A 131 -11.75 -8.67 8.53
CA GLY A 131 -12.22 -7.30 8.76
C GLY A 131 -12.40 -6.51 7.46
N GLY A 132 -12.46 -5.18 7.57
CA GLY A 132 -12.69 -4.27 6.45
C GLY A 132 -11.89 -2.97 6.56
N CYS A 133 -11.71 -2.29 5.42
CA CYS A 133 -10.99 -1.03 5.32
C CYS A 133 -11.84 0.04 4.63
N GLY A 134 -13.05 0.34 5.14
CA GLY A 134 -13.91 1.35 4.51
C GLY A 134 -14.22 1.00 3.06
N ASN A 135 -13.80 1.87 2.12
CA ASN A 135 -13.94 1.67 0.67
C ASN A 135 -12.94 0.66 0.06
N GLY A 136 -12.03 0.08 0.84
CA GLY A 136 -11.03 -0.89 0.39
C GLY A 136 -11.24 -2.31 0.95
N CYS A 137 -10.96 -3.33 0.14
CA CYS A 137 -11.05 -4.73 0.55
C CYS A 137 -9.90 -5.14 1.50
N CYS A 138 -10.21 -5.79 2.62
CA CYS A 138 -9.22 -6.45 3.48
C CYS A 138 -8.70 -7.71 2.80
N ARG A 139 -7.55 -7.61 2.12
CA ARG A 139 -6.92 -8.70 1.37
C ARG A 139 -5.41 -8.77 1.64
N PRO A 140 -4.78 -9.95 1.51
CA PRO A 140 -3.34 -10.08 1.72
C PRO A 140 -2.56 -9.30 0.65
N ARG A 141 -1.65 -8.41 1.08
CA ARG A 141 -0.76 -7.66 0.17
C ARG A 141 0.50 -8.43 -0.22
N LYS A 142 0.98 -9.30 0.68
CA LYS A 142 2.18 -10.11 0.51
C LYS A 142 1.91 -11.49 1.07
N THR A 143 1.95 -12.51 0.22
CA THR A 143 1.90 -13.93 0.60
C THR A 143 3.30 -14.51 0.61
N LYS A 144 3.51 -15.60 1.36
CA LYS A 144 4.81 -16.27 1.43
C LYS A 144 4.62 -17.74 1.14
N LYS A 145 5.13 -18.15 -0.03
CA LYS A 145 5.21 -19.55 -0.42
C LYS A 145 5.96 -20.38 0.62
N ARG A 146 5.40 -21.53 0.95
CA ARG A 146 5.96 -22.50 1.89
C ARG A 146 5.87 -23.92 1.31
N LYS A 147 6.94 -24.70 1.44
CA LYS A 147 6.94 -26.11 1.08
C LYS A 147 6.24 -26.92 2.16
N VAL A 148 5.19 -27.66 1.79
CA VAL A 148 4.40 -28.53 2.66
C VAL A 148 4.52 -29.96 2.19
N ARG A 149 4.87 -30.85 3.13
CA ARG A 149 4.89 -32.30 2.90
C ARG A 149 3.50 -32.88 3.08
N LEU A 150 2.97 -33.50 2.04
CA LEU A 150 1.66 -34.14 1.96
C LEU A 150 1.82 -35.66 2.05
N ILE A 151 0.86 -36.32 2.69
CA ILE A 151 0.68 -37.77 2.72
C ILE A 151 -0.70 -38.08 2.14
N CYS A 152 -0.74 -38.95 1.14
CA CYS A 152 -1.96 -39.37 0.46
C CYS A 152 -2.51 -40.68 1.01
N ASN A 153 -3.79 -40.94 0.71
CA ASN A 153 -4.46 -42.17 1.13
C ASN A 153 -3.83 -43.44 0.52
N ASP A 154 -3.22 -43.34 -0.66
CA ASP A 154 -2.47 -44.42 -1.33
C ASP A 154 -1.05 -44.64 -0.74
N GLY A 155 -0.69 -43.89 0.32
CA GLY A 155 0.62 -43.95 0.95
C GLY A 155 1.70 -43.13 0.25
N THR A 156 1.41 -42.54 -0.91
CA THR A 156 2.37 -41.66 -1.61
C THR A 156 2.62 -40.38 -0.81
N ARG A 157 3.80 -39.80 -1.02
CA ARG A 157 4.30 -38.64 -0.28
C ARG A 157 4.95 -37.68 -1.26
N TYR A 158 4.51 -36.44 -1.25
CA TYR A 158 5.12 -35.39 -2.06
C TYR A 158 5.19 -34.07 -1.32
N THR A 159 5.93 -33.12 -1.88
CA THR A 159 6.06 -31.77 -1.33
C THR A 159 5.50 -30.77 -2.32
N LYS A 160 4.64 -29.85 -1.86
CA LYS A 160 4.04 -28.79 -2.67
C LYS A 160 4.30 -27.43 -2.05
N ASP A 161 4.52 -26.43 -2.89
CA ASP A 161 4.58 -25.03 -2.47
C ASP A 161 3.16 -24.45 -2.37
N ILE A 162 2.79 -23.93 -1.20
CA ILE A 162 1.48 -23.27 -0.94
C ILE A 162 1.69 -21.84 -0.47
N ASP A 163 0.73 -20.94 -0.69
CA ASP A 163 0.82 -19.50 -0.37
C ASP A 163 0.49 -19.12 1.09
#